data_AF-A0A2N6SXX4-F1
#
_entry.id   AF-A0A2N6SXX4-F1
#
_cell.length_a   1.000
_cell.length_b   1.000
_cell.length_c   1.000
_cell.angle_alpha   90.00
_cell.angle_beta   90.00
_cell.angle_gamma   90.00
#
_symmetry.space_group_name_H-M   'P 1'
#
loop_
_entity.id
_entity.type
_entity.pdbx_description
1 polymer ?
#
loop_
_entity_poly.entity_id
_entity_poly.type
_entity_poly.pdbx_seq_one_letter_code
_entity_poly.pdbx_strand_id
1 'polypeptide(L)'
;MTNSSNLPASHQHTPGQQAQDQGVRQLPQPANTLANRYRATCRDELALVSTFYRHPVAARSMRPGALDHTISLPDADGVTAIIRTHRVRVPAGLVRDLSLRYPEYLMLGGQPVYLFTASVLVGLHDDHPTAFTRHAHARAIAEALHGARDAANIHPNGTDPGSGAFRFSWIGDREGRVFTSPPELFTPRSRAA
;
A
#
# COMPACT_ATOMS: atom_id res chain seq x y z
N MET A 1 -12.80 8.32 -81.42
CA MET A 1 -12.29 9.69 -81.70
C MET A 1 -12.09 10.35 -80.33
N THR A 2 -10.90 10.30 -79.72
CA THR A 2 -9.80 11.32 -79.81
C THR A 2 -10.32 12.73 -79.48
N ASN A 3 -9.80 13.56 -78.57
CA ASN A 3 -8.52 13.65 -77.85
C ASN A 3 -8.64 14.69 -76.69
N SER A 4 -7.76 14.55 -75.68
CA SER A 4 -6.85 15.55 -75.03
C SER A 4 -7.20 17.05 -75.06
N SER A 5 -6.84 17.94 -74.14
CA SER A 5 -6.13 18.00 -72.85
C SER A 5 -6.12 19.51 -72.48
N ASN A 6 -5.99 19.88 -71.20
CA ASN A 6 -4.94 20.79 -70.69
C ASN A 6 -5.23 21.34 -69.28
N LEU A 7 -4.29 21.03 -68.38
CA LEU A 7 -4.00 21.74 -67.12
C LEU A 7 -3.36 23.11 -67.44
N PRO A 8 -3.17 23.98 -66.42
CA PRO A 8 -1.88 23.98 -65.74
C PRO A 8 -1.95 24.05 -64.21
N ALA A 9 -0.80 23.68 -63.64
CA ALA A 9 -0.48 23.55 -62.23
C ALA A 9 -0.44 24.87 -61.45
N SER A 10 -0.61 24.77 -60.14
CA SER A 10 0.09 25.62 -59.19
C SER A 10 0.55 24.76 -58.01
N HIS A 11 1.83 24.40 -58.07
CA HIS A 11 2.61 23.90 -56.95
C HIS A 11 2.84 25.04 -55.96
N GLN A 12 2.44 24.84 -54.70
CA GLN A 12 3.16 25.46 -53.59
C GLN A 12 3.69 24.36 -52.70
N HIS A 13 5.00 24.16 -52.82
CA HIS A 13 5.82 23.51 -51.82
C HIS A 13 5.94 24.44 -50.61
N THR A 14 5.74 23.88 -49.42
CA THR A 14 6.39 24.38 -48.21
C THR A 14 6.89 23.16 -47.44
N PRO A 15 8.21 22.91 -47.37
CA PRO A 15 8.77 21.86 -46.54
C PRO A 15 9.10 22.46 -45.16
N GLY A 16 8.55 21.89 -44.10
CA GLY A 16 8.85 22.37 -42.75
C GLY A 16 8.24 21.50 -41.67
N GLN A 17 9.07 20.61 -41.14
CA GLN A 17 9.05 20.11 -39.76
C GLN A 17 7.75 19.47 -39.26
N GLN A 18 7.74 18.14 -39.21
CA GLN A 18 7.34 17.39 -38.01
C GLN A 18 7.88 15.96 -38.09
N ALA A 19 9.19 15.83 -37.91
CA ALA A 19 9.73 14.73 -37.12
C ALA A 19 9.54 15.12 -35.64
N GLN A 20 9.34 14.13 -34.75
CA GLN A 20 8.95 14.20 -33.33
C GLN A 20 7.41 14.19 -33.16
N ASP A 21 6.77 13.19 -32.57
CA ASP A 21 7.16 12.45 -31.39
C ASP A 21 6.51 11.05 -31.38
N GLN A 22 7.32 9.99 -31.53
CA GLN A 22 7.00 8.70 -30.90
C GLN A 22 7.25 8.90 -29.40
N GLY A 23 6.30 9.53 -28.72
CA GLY A 23 6.49 10.01 -27.36
C GLY A 23 5.39 9.51 -26.42
N VAL A 24 5.72 8.44 -25.69
CA VAL A 24 5.04 8.00 -24.46
C VAL A 24 3.62 7.45 -24.69
N ARG A 25 3.50 6.11 -24.78
CA ARG A 25 2.32 5.43 -24.24
C ARG A 25 2.13 5.99 -22.83
N GLN A 26 1.14 6.86 -22.64
CA GLN A 26 0.69 7.25 -21.32
C GLN A 26 0.40 5.93 -20.60
N LEU A 27 1.25 5.60 -19.63
CA LEU A 27 0.95 4.57 -18.65
C LEU A 27 -0.46 4.89 -18.15
N PRO A 28 -1.39 3.91 -18.11
CA PRO A 28 -2.71 4.16 -17.56
C PRO A 28 -2.52 4.86 -16.23
N GLN A 29 -3.07 6.07 -16.08
CA GLN A 29 -3.15 6.71 -14.79
C GLN A 29 -3.71 5.64 -13.84
N PRO A 30 -3.01 5.28 -12.75
CA PRO A 30 -3.54 4.30 -11.84
C PRO A 30 -4.90 4.84 -11.39
N ALA A 31 -5.96 4.08 -11.70
CA ALA A 31 -7.32 4.41 -11.30
C ALA A 31 -7.28 4.90 -9.86
N ASN A 32 -7.96 6.01 -9.56
CA ASN A 32 -7.93 6.66 -8.25
C ASN A 32 -8.40 5.67 -7.17
N THR A 33 -7.47 4.87 -6.64
CA THR A 33 -7.76 3.83 -5.67
C THR A 33 -8.12 4.48 -4.35
N LEU A 34 -8.94 3.79 -3.56
CA LEU A 34 -9.29 4.23 -2.21
C LEU A 34 -8.05 4.56 -1.37
N ALA A 35 -6.98 3.77 -1.51
CA ALA A 35 -5.69 4.02 -0.87
C ALA A 35 -5.02 5.32 -1.33
N ASN A 36 -5.11 5.67 -2.63
CA ASN A 36 -4.57 6.93 -3.15
C ASN A 36 -5.33 8.14 -2.57
N ARG A 37 -6.65 8.02 -2.46
CA ARG A 37 -7.49 9.04 -1.82
C ARG A 37 -7.09 9.26 -0.37
N TYR A 38 -6.96 8.19 0.43
CA TYR A 38 -6.54 8.28 1.83
C TYR A 38 -5.13 8.85 1.98
N ARG A 39 -4.19 8.47 1.12
CA ARG A 39 -2.85 9.05 1.14
C ARG A 39 -2.87 10.55 0.88
N ALA A 40 -3.78 11.03 0.04
CA ALA A 40 -3.91 12.45 -0.27
C ALA A 40 -4.61 13.24 0.85
N THR A 41 -5.66 12.68 1.45
CA THR A 41 -6.54 13.38 2.39
C THR A 41 -6.17 13.19 3.86
N CYS A 42 -5.63 12.04 4.24
CA CYS A 42 -5.22 11.70 5.62
C CYS A 42 -3.69 11.70 5.78
N ARG A 43 -2.97 12.53 5.01
CA ARG A 43 -1.51 12.44 4.88
C ARG A 43 -0.79 12.56 6.21
N ASP A 44 -1.20 13.53 7.04
CA ASP A 44 -0.51 13.86 8.28
C ASP A 44 -0.79 12.81 9.36
N GLU A 45 -2.02 12.31 9.42
CA GLU A 45 -2.42 11.21 10.28
C GLU A 45 -1.68 9.92 9.91
N LEU A 46 -1.62 9.58 8.62
CA LEU A 46 -0.88 8.40 8.14
C LEU A 46 0.63 8.54 8.41
N ALA A 47 1.19 9.75 8.29
CA ALA A 47 2.58 10.01 8.66
C ALA A 47 2.82 9.78 10.16
N LEU A 48 1.87 10.19 11.01
CA LEU A 48 1.93 9.95 12.45
C LEU A 48 1.84 8.46 12.80
N VAL A 49 0.90 7.72 12.20
CA VAL A 49 0.82 6.25 12.33
C VAL A 49 2.14 5.60 11.91
N SER A 50 2.72 6.12 10.82
CA SER A 50 3.98 5.62 10.31
C SER A 50 5.15 5.86 11.27
N THR A 51 5.17 7.01 11.95
CA THR A 51 6.11 7.27 13.03
C THR A 51 5.92 6.30 14.20
N PHE A 52 4.67 6.01 14.60
CA PHE A 52 4.40 5.10 15.72
C PHE A 52 4.93 3.69 15.47
N TYR A 53 4.69 3.08 14.31
CA TYR A 53 5.19 1.72 14.10
C TYR A 53 6.72 1.66 13.93
N ARG A 54 7.38 2.76 13.57
CA ARG A 54 8.85 2.87 13.57
C ARG A 54 9.43 3.16 14.97
N HIS A 55 8.59 3.50 15.94
CA HIS A 55 9.03 3.86 17.28
C HIS A 55 9.42 2.63 18.13
N PRO A 56 10.49 2.68 18.95
CA PRO A 56 10.89 1.59 19.85
C PRO A 56 9.81 1.09 20.81
N VAL A 57 8.90 1.96 21.22
CA VAL A 57 7.82 1.61 22.17
C VAL A 57 6.70 0.79 21.51
N ALA A 58 6.52 0.87 20.19
CA ALA A 58 5.56 0.02 19.47
C ALA A 58 5.91 -1.48 19.52
N ALA A 59 7.15 -1.81 19.91
CA ALA A 59 7.56 -3.20 20.17
C ALA A 59 7.21 -3.70 21.59
N ARG A 60 6.79 -2.81 22.49
CA ARG A 60 6.66 -3.10 23.93
C ARG A 60 5.23 -3.05 24.45
N SER A 61 4.36 -2.31 23.78
CA SER A 61 2.98 -2.16 24.22
C SER A 61 2.07 -3.18 23.53
N MET A 62 1.63 -4.19 24.27
CA MET A 62 0.54 -5.08 23.86
C MET A 62 -0.83 -4.65 24.39
N ARG A 63 -0.90 -3.55 25.16
CA ARG A 63 -2.15 -3.10 25.76
C ARG A 63 -2.99 -2.32 24.73
N PRO A 64 -4.25 -2.73 24.50
CA PRO A 64 -5.20 -1.93 23.71
C PRO A 64 -5.26 -0.48 24.21
N GLY A 65 -5.37 0.49 23.29
CA GLY A 65 -5.54 1.91 23.61
C GLY A 65 -4.25 2.72 23.82
N ALA A 66 -3.10 2.09 24.05
CA ALA A 66 -1.87 2.84 24.38
C ALA A 66 -1.17 3.51 23.18
N LEU A 67 -1.35 2.97 21.97
CA LEU A 67 -0.76 3.47 20.71
C LEU A 67 -1.80 3.44 19.58
N ASP A 68 -3.07 3.51 19.94
CA ASP A 68 -4.16 3.54 18.97
C ASP A 68 -4.24 4.95 18.40
N HIS A 69 -4.27 5.05 17.08
CA HIS A 69 -4.44 6.31 16.37
C HIS A 69 -5.77 6.31 15.63
N THR A 70 -6.59 7.33 15.88
CA THR A 70 -7.90 7.47 15.24
C THR A 70 -7.78 8.45 14.10
N ILE A 71 -8.25 8.05 12.91
CA ILE A 71 -8.32 8.90 11.72
C ILE A 71 -9.77 9.05 11.28
N SER A 72 -10.12 10.22 10.77
CA SER A 72 -11.42 10.44 10.12
C SER A 72 -11.33 10.05 8.66
N LEU A 73 -12.29 9.26 8.16
CA LEU A 73 -12.30 8.83 6.77
C LEU A 73 -13.06 9.86 5.91
N PRO A 74 -12.51 10.26 4.75
CA PRO A 74 -13.10 11.30 3.89
C PRO A 74 -14.36 10.85 3.13
N ASP A 75 -14.69 9.56 3.13
CA ASP A 75 -15.75 9.00 2.27
C ASP A 75 -17.14 9.05 2.89
N ALA A 76 -17.25 9.32 4.19
CA ALA A 76 -18.52 9.40 4.91
C ALA A 76 -18.37 10.23 6.19
N ASP A 77 -19.31 11.17 6.38
CA ASP A 77 -19.36 12.01 7.57
C ASP A 77 -19.45 11.15 8.84
N GLY A 78 -18.60 11.45 9.83
CA GLY A 78 -18.60 10.77 11.12
C GLY A 78 -18.00 9.36 11.13
N VAL A 79 -17.48 8.85 10.01
CA VAL A 79 -16.77 7.56 9.99
C VAL A 79 -15.31 7.73 10.37
N THR A 80 -14.88 7.02 11.41
CA THR A 80 -13.48 6.99 11.87
C THR A 80 -12.88 5.60 11.73
N ALA A 81 -11.58 5.51 11.55
CA ALA A 81 -10.83 4.27 11.69
C ALA A 81 -9.82 4.37 12.84
N ILE A 82 -9.77 3.33 13.67
CA ILE A 82 -8.77 3.17 14.72
C ILE A 82 -7.68 2.24 14.22
N ILE A 83 -6.44 2.72 14.22
CA ILE A 83 -5.28 2.00 13.74
C ILE A 83 -4.36 1.72 14.91
N ARG A 84 -4.10 0.44 15.16
CA ARG A 84 -3.12 -0.02 16.13
C ARG A 84 -1.94 -0.63 15.39
N THR A 85 -0.74 -0.23 15.78
CA THR A 85 0.48 -0.77 15.18
C THR A 85 1.31 -1.55 16.17
N HIS A 86 2.01 -2.55 15.67
CA HIS A 86 2.88 -3.41 16.44
C HIS A 86 4.10 -3.82 15.60
N ARG A 87 5.23 -4.07 16.26
CA ARG A 87 6.41 -4.59 15.59
C ARG A 87 7.14 -5.62 16.44
N VAL A 88 7.68 -6.64 15.79
CA VAL A 88 8.52 -7.66 16.43
C VAL A 88 9.77 -7.85 15.59
N ARG A 89 10.92 -8.04 16.25
CA ARG A 89 12.15 -8.38 15.53
C ARG A 89 12.05 -9.78 14.92
N VAL A 90 12.38 -9.91 13.64
CA VAL A 90 12.43 -11.19 12.95
C VAL A 90 13.69 -11.96 13.38
N PRO A 91 13.59 -13.27 13.69
CA PRO A 91 14.75 -14.09 14.01
C PRO A 91 15.79 -14.12 12.87
N ALA A 92 17.08 -14.05 13.22
CA ALA A 92 18.16 -14.00 12.23
C ALA A 92 18.18 -15.23 11.30
N GLY A 93 17.83 -16.41 11.81
CA GLY A 93 17.68 -17.63 11.00
C GLY A 93 16.64 -17.47 9.89
N LEU A 94 15.46 -16.91 10.24
CA LEU A 94 14.41 -16.66 9.25
C LEU A 94 14.82 -15.58 8.24
N VAL A 95 15.55 -14.54 8.65
CA VAL A 95 16.10 -13.54 7.72
C VAL A 95 17.08 -14.19 6.75
N ARG A 96 17.96 -15.08 7.24
CA ARG A 96 18.89 -15.84 6.40
C ARG A 96 18.13 -16.73 5.40
N ASP A 97 17.10 -17.43 5.83
CA ASP A 97 16.29 -18.28 4.95
C ASP A 97 15.54 -17.45 3.88
N LEU A 98 15.04 -16.27 4.26
CA LEU A 98 14.42 -15.33 3.30
C LEU A 98 15.43 -14.82 2.28
N SER A 99 16.66 -14.52 2.71
CA SER A 99 17.72 -14.02 1.83
C SER A 99 18.12 -14.97 0.70
N LEU A 100 17.82 -16.27 0.84
CA LEU A 100 18.02 -17.26 -0.21
C LEU A 100 17.06 -17.10 -1.40
N ARG A 101 15.90 -16.46 -1.17
CA ARG A 101 14.84 -16.28 -2.17
C ARG A 101 14.58 -14.82 -2.54
N TYR A 102 14.90 -13.90 -1.62
CA TYR A 102 14.62 -12.48 -1.74
C TYR A 102 15.94 -11.69 -1.54
N PRO A 103 16.60 -11.24 -2.62
CA PRO A 103 17.94 -10.65 -2.54
C PRO A 103 17.99 -9.34 -1.74
N GLU A 104 16.88 -8.63 -1.58
CA GLU A 104 16.80 -7.42 -0.76
C GLU A 104 17.20 -7.65 0.70
N TYR A 105 17.07 -8.88 1.21
CA TYR A 105 17.49 -9.23 2.57
C TYR A 105 19.00 -9.44 2.69
N LEU A 106 19.68 -9.83 1.60
CA LEU A 106 21.15 -9.92 1.59
C LEU A 106 21.79 -8.53 1.72
N MET A 107 21.15 -7.52 1.12
CA MET A 107 21.62 -6.13 1.14
C MET A 107 21.58 -5.49 2.53
N LEU A 108 20.94 -6.13 3.51
CA LEU A 108 20.81 -5.60 4.87
C LEU A 108 22.09 -5.68 5.68
N GLY A 109 23.10 -6.46 5.29
CA GLY A 109 24.41 -6.47 5.97
C GLY A 109 24.33 -6.73 7.48
N GLY A 110 23.37 -7.53 7.94
CA GLY A 110 23.15 -7.82 9.36
C GLY A 110 22.26 -6.81 10.12
N GLN A 111 21.70 -5.81 9.44
CA GLN A 111 20.73 -4.90 10.05
C GLN A 111 19.47 -5.66 10.52
N PRO A 112 18.83 -5.21 11.62
CA PRO A 112 17.65 -5.88 12.15
C PRO A 112 16.45 -5.72 11.21
N VAL A 113 15.75 -6.83 11.01
CA VAL A 113 14.48 -6.91 10.27
C VAL A 113 13.33 -7.02 11.25
N TYR A 114 12.19 -6.44 10.90
CA TYR A 114 10.99 -6.42 11.72
C TYR A 114 9.78 -6.94 10.97
N LEU A 115 8.96 -7.72 11.69
CA LEU A 115 7.58 -8.01 11.33
C LEU A 115 6.73 -6.86 11.87
N PHE A 116 6.12 -6.10 10.97
CA PHE A 116 5.17 -5.06 11.31
C PHE A 116 3.75 -5.59 11.20
N THR A 117 2.87 -5.05 12.03
CA THR A 117 1.44 -5.35 12.00
C THR A 117 0.65 -4.07 12.20
N ALA A 118 -0.37 -3.88 11.39
CA ALA A 118 -1.39 -2.85 11.55
C ALA A 118 -2.76 -3.52 11.70
N SER A 119 -3.45 -3.24 12.80
CA SER A 119 -4.84 -3.63 13.03
C SER A 119 -5.72 -2.41 12.82
N VAL A 120 -6.67 -2.51 11.90
CA VAL A 120 -7.53 -1.40 11.49
C VAL A 120 -8.99 -1.74 11.80
N LEU A 121 -9.60 -0.96 12.69
CA LEU A 121 -11.01 -1.04 13.04
C LEU A 121 -11.74 0.15 12.43
N VAL A 122 -12.62 -0.09 11.46
CA VAL A 122 -13.44 0.95 10.83
C VAL A 122 -14.76 1.07 11.59
N GLY A 123 -15.03 2.25 12.13
CA GLY A 123 -16.27 2.59 12.84
C GLY A 123 -17.48 2.52 11.93
N LEU A 124 -18.63 2.17 12.53
CA LEU A 124 -19.93 2.15 11.85
C LEU A 124 -20.70 3.41 12.24
N HIS A 125 -21.27 4.11 11.26
CA HIS A 125 -22.44 4.95 11.48
C HIS A 125 -23.69 4.15 11.09
N ASP A 126 -24.84 4.51 11.64
CA ASP A 126 -26.06 3.68 11.75
C ASP A 126 -26.74 3.22 10.44
N ASP A 127 -26.17 3.45 9.26
CA ASP A 127 -26.64 2.89 7.99
C ASP A 127 -25.51 2.23 7.17
N HIS A 128 -24.93 1.18 7.78
CA HIS A 128 -24.21 0.04 7.18
C HIS A 128 -23.30 0.24 5.94
N PRO A 129 -21.97 0.28 6.14
CA PRO A 129 -21.06 -0.44 5.26
C PRO A 129 -21.14 -1.95 5.58
N THR A 130 -21.47 -2.77 4.57
CA THR A 130 -21.39 -4.23 4.63
C THR A 130 -20.01 -4.69 5.13
N ALA A 131 -19.88 -5.90 5.68
CA ALA A 131 -18.58 -6.43 6.13
C ALA A 131 -17.50 -6.37 5.02
N PHE A 132 -17.92 -6.54 3.76
CA PHE A 132 -17.07 -6.38 2.59
C PHE A 132 -16.55 -4.94 2.42
N THR A 133 -17.41 -3.95 2.60
CA THR A 133 -17.05 -2.52 2.57
C THR A 133 -16.04 -2.17 3.66
N ARG A 134 -16.23 -2.66 4.90
CA ARG A 134 -15.28 -2.43 6.00
C ARG A 134 -13.90 -3.01 5.73
N HIS A 135 -13.84 -4.24 5.19
CA HIS A 135 -12.56 -4.84 4.80
C HIS A 135 -11.86 -4.03 3.71
N ALA A 136 -12.60 -3.54 2.71
CA ALA A 136 -12.04 -2.71 1.64
C ALA A 136 -11.45 -1.40 2.17
N HIS A 137 -12.14 -0.71 3.09
CA HIS A 137 -11.62 0.48 3.76
C HIS A 137 -10.38 0.17 4.61
N ALA A 138 -10.45 -0.88 5.42
CA ALA A 138 -9.33 -1.30 6.27
C ALA A 138 -8.08 -1.64 5.43
N ARG A 139 -8.26 -2.36 4.32
CA ARG A 139 -7.20 -2.67 3.37
C ARG A 139 -6.63 -1.41 2.73
N ALA A 140 -7.48 -0.50 2.27
CA ALA A 140 -7.05 0.75 1.66
C ALA A 140 -6.26 1.64 2.62
N ILE A 141 -6.64 1.69 3.90
CA ILE A 141 -5.88 2.39 4.95
C ILE A 141 -4.50 1.76 5.11
N ALA A 142 -4.42 0.43 5.22
CA ALA A 142 -3.15 -0.27 5.34
C ALA A 142 -2.24 -0.03 4.14
N GLU A 143 -2.78 -0.02 2.92
CA GLU A 143 -2.02 0.30 1.70
C GLU A 143 -1.62 1.78 1.63
N ALA A 144 -2.43 2.69 2.17
CA ALA A 144 -2.14 4.13 2.20
C ALA A 144 -0.96 4.48 3.11
N LEU A 145 -0.65 3.65 4.12
CA LEU A 145 0.55 3.78 4.97
C LEU A 145 1.86 3.64 4.17
N HIS A 146 1.80 3.08 2.97
CA HIS A 146 2.97 2.75 2.16
C HIS A 146 2.90 3.38 0.76
N GLY A 147 4.03 3.37 0.06
CA GLY A 147 4.06 3.70 -1.36
C GLY A 147 3.30 2.66 -2.19
N ALA A 148 2.80 3.05 -3.36
CA ALA A 148 2.02 2.16 -4.21
C ALA A 148 2.77 0.87 -4.61
N ARG A 149 4.11 0.93 -4.71
CA ARG A 149 4.96 -0.23 -4.99
C ARG A 149 5.06 -1.21 -3.81
N ASP A 150 5.00 -0.68 -2.60
CA ASP A 150 5.16 -1.45 -1.36
C ASP A 150 3.83 -2.07 -0.91
N ALA A 151 2.70 -1.48 -1.31
CA ALA A 151 1.35 -1.96 -1.02
C ALA A 151 1.11 -3.43 -1.43
N ALA A 152 1.78 -3.89 -2.49
CA ALA A 152 1.70 -5.28 -2.96
C ALA A 152 2.29 -6.29 -1.96
N ASN A 153 3.20 -5.85 -1.09
CA ASN A 153 3.86 -6.68 -0.08
C ASN A 153 3.15 -6.63 1.29
N ILE A 154 1.95 -6.03 1.35
CA ILE A 154 1.13 -6.02 2.56
C ILE A 154 0.22 -7.23 2.54
N HIS A 155 0.34 -8.09 3.54
CA HIS A 155 -0.39 -9.35 3.64
C HIS A 155 -1.57 -9.23 4.61
N PRO A 156 -2.78 -9.71 4.26
CA PRO A 156 -3.85 -9.86 5.23
C PRO A 156 -3.51 -10.99 6.23
N ASN A 157 -3.73 -10.75 7.52
CA ASN A 157 -3.37 -11.65 8.62
C ASN A 157 -4.57 -11.86 9.57
N GLY A 158 -5.72 -12.16 8.96
CA GLY A 158 -6.97 -12.42 9.67
C GLY A 158 -7.50 -11.22 10.47
N THR A 159 -8.01 -11.51 11.66
CA THR A 159 -8.69 -10.55 12.52
C THR A 159 -8.00 -10.50 13.88
N ASP A 160 -7.89 -9.32 14.47
CA ASP A 160 -7.40 -9.15 15.83
C ASP A 160 -8.42 -9.71 16.84
N PRO A 161 -8.11 -10.77 17.60
CA PRO A 161 -9.06 -11.41 18.51
C PRO A 161 -9.52 -10.48 19.64
N GLY A 162 -8.72 -9.46 20.00
CA GLY A 162 -9.06 -8.54 21.08
C GLY A 162 -9.97 -7.37 20.67
N SER A 163 -10.10 -7.10 19.37
CA SER A 163 -10.80 -5.89 18.88
C SER A 163 -11.72 -6.11 17.67
N GLY A 164 -11.66 -7.28 17.02
CA GLY A 164 -12.37 -7.50 15.76
C GLY A 164 -11.80 -6.72 14.57
N ALA A 165 -10.67 -6.01 14.75
CA ALA A 165 -10.03 -5.24 13.70
C ALA A 165 -9.42 -6.13 12.61
N PHE A 166 -9.43 -5.68 11.36
CA PHE A 166 -8.72 -6.37 10.28
C PHE A 166 -7.23 -6.18 10.46
N ARG A 167 -6.46 -7.28 10.40
CA ARG A 167 -5.03 -7.25 10.63
C ARG A 167 -4.27 -7.38 9.31
N PHE A 168 -3.29 -6.53 9.14
CA PHE A 168 -2.36 -6.53 8.01
C PHE A 168 -0.93 -6.60 8.52
N SER A 169 -0.07 -7.30 7.80
CA SER A 169 1.32 -7.53 8.22
C SER A 169 2.26 -7.47 7.03
N TRP A 170 3.50 -7.08 7.29
CA TRP A 170 4.58 -7.03 6.30
C TRP A 170 5.92 -7.14 7.01
N ILE A 171 6.96 -7.49 6.25
CA ILE A 171 8.34 -7.44 6.74
C ILE A 171 9.00 -6.15 6.25
N GLY A 172 9.81 -5.53 7.10
CA GLY A 172 10.60 -4.37 6.72
C GLY A 172 11.81 -4.12 7.61
N ASP A 173 12.59 -3.11 7.24
CA ASP A 173 13.70 -2.62 8.06
C ASP A 173 13.22 -1.70 9.20
N ARG A 174 14.17 -1.10 9.91
CA ARG A 174 13.89 -0.17 11.00
C ARG A 174 13.16 1.09 10.52
N GLU A 175 13.47 1.53 9.31
CA GLU A 175 12.93 2.73 8.67
C GLU A 175 11.52 2.50 8.12
N GLY A 176 11.07 1.23 8.08
CA GLY A 176 9.76 0.82 7.63
C GLY A 176 9.69 0.58 6.13
N ARG A 177 10.84 0.42 5.45
CA ARG A 177 10.89 -0.02 4.05
C ARG A 177 10.38 -1.45 3.97
N VAL A 178 9.39 -1.66 3.12
CA VAL A 178 8.74 -2.97 2.98
C VAL A 178 9.58 -3.87 2.09
N PHE A 179 9.71 -5.13 2.48
CA PHE A 179 10.38 -6.18 1.71
C PHE A 179 9.39 -7.20 1.19
N THR A 180 9.75 -7.87 0.10
CA THR A 180 8.96 -8.99 -0.40
C THR A 180 9.02 -10.12 0.61
N SER A 181 7.91 -10.79 0.87
CA SER A 181 7.89 -11.92 1.79
C SER A 181 6.87 -12.98 1.36
N PRO A 182 7.09 -14.25 1.71
CA PRO A 182 6.14 -15.30 1.43
C PRO A 182 4.84 -15.06 2.22
N PRO A 183 3.66 -15.11 1.58
CA PRO A 183 2.38 -14.99 2.27
C PRO A 183 2.21 -16.01 3.42
N GLU A 184 2.84 -17.18 3.31
CA GLU A 184 2.76 -18.27 4.30
C GLU A 184 3.34 -17.90 5.67
N LEU A 185 4.16 -16.84 5.75
CA LEU A 185 4.61 -16.31 7.04
C LEU A 185 3.50 -15.59 7.81
N PHE A 186 2.45 -15.17 7.13
CA PHE A 186 1.38 -14.32 7.67
C PHE A 186 0.02 -15.00 7.64
N THR A 187 -0.13 -16.13 6.95
CA THR A 187 -1.35 -16.93 7.05
C THR A 187 -1.49 -17.41 8.50
N PRO A 188 -2.65 -17.20 9.15
CA PRO A 188 -2.91 -17.78 10.46
C PRO A 188 -2.71 -19.28 10.33
N ARG A 189 -1.70 -19.83 11.03
CA ARG A 189 -1.61 -21.28 11.17
C ARG A 189 -2.86 -21.70 11.92
N SER A 190 -3.73 -22.48 11.27
CA SER A 190 -4.80 -23.18 11.96
C SER A 190 -4.15 -23.83 13.18
N ARG A 191 -4.54 -23.41 14.39
CA ARG A 191 -4.13 -24.10 15.61
C ARG A 191 -4.41 -25.58 15.34
N ALA A 192 -3.36 -26.40 15.35
CA ALA A 192 -3.56 -27.83 15.50
C ALA A 192 -4.36 -27.97 16.81
N ALA A 193 -5.60 -28.43 16.69
CA ALA A 193 -6.50 -28.70 17.80
C ALA A 193 -6.01 -29.91 18.59
#